data_AF-A0A257S6U8-F1
#
_entry.id   AF-A0A257S6U8-F1
#
_cell.length_a   1.000
_cell.length_b   1.000
_cell.length_c   1.000
_cell.angle_alpha   90.00
_cell.angle_beta   90.00
_cell.angle_gamma   90.00
#
_symmetry.space_group_name_H-M   'P 1'
#
loop_
_entity.id
_entity.type
_entity.pdbx_description
1 polymer ?
#
loop_
_entity_poly.entity_id
_entity_poly.type
_entity_poly.pdbx_seq_one_letter_code
_entity_poly.pdbx_strand_id
1 'polypeptide(L)' 'MITVPFAEPFTRFRVLLDQAQALDRVLLPEPTAFALGTADAQGRPSVRILLLKDVDERGFV' A
#
# COMPACT_ATOMS: atom_id res chain seq x y z
N MET A 1 21.79 11.00 -13.21
CA MET A 1 20.40 10.72 -12.85
C MET A 1 20.31 9.24 -12.50
N ILE A 2 19.82 8.88 -11.31
CA ILE A 2 19.59 7.48 -10.95
C ILE A 2 18.26 7.08 -11.61
N THR A 3 18.31 6.14 -12.56
CA THR A 3 17.12 5.56 -13.16
C THR A 3 16.78 4.27 -12.40
N VAL A 4 15.60 4.23 -11.78
CA VAL A 4 15.09 3.05 -11.09
C VAL A 4 14.18 2.27 -12.05
N PRO A 5 14.24 0.92 -12.09
CA PRO A 5 13.29 0.13 -12.87
C PRO A 5 11.86 0.36 -12.39
N PHE A 6 10.88 0.36 -13.32
CA PHE A 6 9.46 0.56 -12.99
C PHE A 6 8.94 -0.39 -11.91
N ALA A 7 9.38 -1.65 -11.93
CA ALA A 7 8.97 -2.68 -10.97
C ALA A 7 9.61 -2.54 -9.57
N GLU A 8 10.65 -1.71 -9.42
CA GLU A 8 11.43 -1.64 -8.18
C GLU A 8 10.61 -1.16 -6.98
N PRO A 9 9.77 -0.11 -7.07
CA PRO A 9 8.95 0.34 -5.95
C PRO A 9 7.92 -0.72 -5.50
N PHE A 10 7.33 -1.46 -6.44
CA PHE A 10 6.37 -2.54 -6.12
C PHE A 10 7.08 -3.71 -5.42
N THR A 11 8.27 -4.08 -5.91
CA THR A 11 9.12 -5.10 -5.28
C THR A 11 9.50 -4.69 -3.86
N ARG A 12 9.96 -3.45 -3.69
CA ARG A 12 10.31 -2.89 -2.39
C ARG A 12 9.10 -2.86 -1.44
N PHE A 13 7.92 -2.47 -1.94
CA PHE A 13 6.71 -2.48 -1.14
C PHE A 13 6.34 -3.90 -0.68
N ARG A 14 6.40 -4.91 -1.56
CA ARG A 14 6.13 -6.31 -1.20
C ARG A 14 7.05 -6.78 -0.06
N VAL A 15 8.36 -6.50 -0.16
CA VAL A 15 9.33 -6.82 0.90
C VAL A 15 8.97 -6.14 2.23
N LEU A 16 8.60 -4.87 2.20
CA LEU A 16 8.21 -4.14 3.41
C LEU A 16 6.90 -4.66 3.99
N LEU A 17 5.93 -5.04 3.15
CA LEU A 17 4.67 -5.64 3.59
C LEU A 17 4.90 -7.01 4.23
N ASP A 18 5.76 -7.84 3.65
CA ASP A 18 6.13 -9.15 4.21
C ASP A 18 6.80 -8.99 5.59
N GLN A 19 7.69 -8.00 5.72
CA GLN A 19 8.31 -7.66 7.01
C GLN A 19 7.27 -7.20 8.03
N ALA A 20 6.33 -6.35 7.62
CA ALA A 20 5.25 -5.85 8.49
C ALA A 20 4.31 -6.98 8.93
N GLN A 21 4.00 -7.93 8.04
CA GLN A 21 3.18 -9.11 8.34
C GLN A 21 3.87 -10.10 9.29
N ALA A 22 5.21 -10.10 9.33
CA ALA A 22 5.98 -10.92 10.26
C ALA A 22 6.08 -10.32 11.67
N LEU A 23 5.67 -9.07 11.89
CA LEU A 23 5.64 -8.45 13.21
C LEU A 23 4.51 -9.03 14.09
N ASP A 24 4.69 -8.95 15.41
CA ASP A 24 3.64 -9.30 16.36
C ASP A 24 2.42 -8.39 16.16
N ARG A 25 1.21 -8.98 16.19
CA ARG A 25 -0.05 -8.24 16.02
C ARG A 25 -0.37 -7.29 17.18
N VAL A 26 0.27 -7.45 18.34
CA VAL A 26 0.22 -6.45 19.41
C VAL A 26 0.96 -5.17 18.98
N LEU A 27 2.06 -5.30 18.23
CA LEU A 27 2.83 -4.17 17.71
C LEU A 27 2.20 -3.57 16.45
N LEU A 28 1.76 -4.41 15.52
CA LEU A 28 1.10 -4.01 14.29
C LEU A 28 -0.16 -4.86 14.03
N PRO A 29 -1.34 -4.44 14.51
CA PRO A 29 -2.55 -5.26 14.46
C PRO A 29 -3.02 -5.62 13.06
N GLU A 30 -2.89 -4.68 12.11
CA GLU A 30 -3.37 -4.86 10.74
C GLU A 30 -2.40 -4.21 9.73
N PRO A 31 -1.39 -4.96 9.25
CA PRO A 31 -0.40 -4.47 8.29
C PRO A 31 -0.98 -4.12 6.92
N THR A 32 -2.17 -4.63 6.57
CA THR A 32 -2.81 -4.36 5.27
C THR A 32 -3.74 -3.15 5.30
N ALA A 33 -3.99 -2.57 6.48
CA ALA A 33 -4.84 -1.39 6.59
C ALA A 33 -4.18 -0.15 5.98
N PHE A 34 -4.92 0.57 5.15
CA PHE A 34 -4.47 1.85 4.57
C PHE A 34 -5.62 2.84 4.42
N ALA A 35 -5.29 4.13 4.40
CA ALA A 35 -6.25 5.20 4.14
C ALA A 35 -6.38 5.45 2.63
N LEU A 36 -7.53 5.14 2.04
CA LEU A 36 -7.84 5.43 0.64
C LEU A 36 -8.47 6.82 0.52
N GLY A 37 -7.77 7.73 -0.14
CA GLY A 37 -8.32 9.01 -0.60
C GLY A 37 -8.93 8.88 -1.99
N THR A 38 -10.16 9.34 -2.16
CA THR A 38 -10.81 9.50 -3.48
C THR A 38 -11.39 10.90 -3.61
N ALA A 39 -11.49 11.41 -4.83
CA ALA A 39 -12.16 12.68 -5.12
C ALA A 39 -13.33 12.45 -6.08
N ASP A 40 -14.40 13.22 -5.90
CA ASP A 40 -15.50 13.28 -6.86
C ASP A 40 -15.12 14.13 -8.09
N ALA A 41 -16.05 14.28 -9.05
CA ALA A 41 -15.85 15.05 -10.27
C ALA A 41 -15.64 16.56 -10.01
N GLN A 42 -16.00 17.06 -8.82
CA GLN A 42 -15.79 18.44 -8.38
C GLN A 42 -14.49 18.58 -7.57
N GLY A 43 -13.71 17.51 -7.43
CA GLY A 43 -12.45 17.51 -6.69
C GLY A 43 -12.61 17.46 -5.17
N ARG A 44 -13.79 17.12 -4.64
CA ARG A 44 -14.00 17.04 -3.19
C ARG A 44 -13.41 15.73 -2.64
N PRO A 45 -12.41 15.79 -1.75
CA PRO A 45 -11.77 14.59 -1.23
C PRO A 45 -12.62 13.90 -0.16
N SER A 46 -12.54 12.58 -0.12
CA SER A 46 -13.05 11.72 0.95
C SER A 46 -12.01 10.65 1.28
N VAL A 47 -11.93 10.25 2.55
CA VAL A 47 -10.95 9.27 3.04
C VAL A 47 -11.64 8.19 3.86
N ARG A 48 -11.27 6.92 3.63
CA ARG A 48 -11.68 5.79 4.49
C ARG A 48 -10.57 4.77 4.67
N ILE A 49 -10.64 3.98 5.73
CA ILE A 49 -9.74 2.84 5.94
C ILE A 49 -10.25 1.65 5.13
N LEU A 50 -9.35 1.03 4.37
CA LEU A 50 -9.56 -0.22 3.65
C LEU A 50 -8.44 -1.21 3.95
N LEU A 51 -8.58 -2.46 3.50
CA LEU A 51 -7.56 -3.49 3.61
C LEU A 51 -7.03 -3.84 2.23
N LEU A 52 -5.71 -3.79 2.06
CA LEU A 52 -5.01 -4.24 0.86
C LEU A 52 -5.14 -5.76 0.74
N LYS A 53 -5.50 -6.23 -0.46
CA LYS A 53 -5.65 -7.65 -0.80
C LYS A 53 -4.46 -8.19 -1.57
N ASP A 54 -3.88 -7.42 -2.49
CA ASP A 54 -2.69 -7.83 -3.23
C ASP A 54 -1.89 -6.63 -3.78
N VAL A 55 -0.65 -6.89 -4.18
CA VAL A 55 0.24 -5.91 -4.81
C VAL A 55 1.15 -6.57 -5.84
N ASP A 56 1.00 -6.24 -7.11
CA ASP A 56 1.89 -6.73 -8.17
C ASP A 56 2.52 -5.56 -8.94
N GLU A 57 3.25 -5.86 -10.01
CA GLU A 57 3.87 -4.86 -10.88
C GLU A 57 2.85 -3.95 -11.60
N ARG A 58 1.56 -4.28 -11.56
CA ARG A 58 0.47 -3.48 -12.14
C ARG A 58 -0.17 -2.55 -11.12
N GLY A 59 0.06 -2.76 -9.83
CA GLY A 59 -0.45 -1.88 -8.78
C GLY A 59 -0.91 -2.61 -7.52
N PHE A 60 -1.96 -2.06 -6.91
CA PHE A 60 -2.50 -2.46 -5.62
C PHE A 60 -3.99 -2.82 -5.77
N VAL A 61 -4.42 -3.90 -5.11
CA VAL A 61 -5.81 -4.37 -5.06
C VAL A 61 -6.28 -4.41 -3.63
#